data_AF-A0A401FQ56-F1
#
_entry.id   AF-A0A401FQ56-F1
#
_cell.length_a   1.000
_cell.length_b   1.000
_cell.length_c   1.000
_cell.angle_alpha   90.00
_cell.angle_beta   90.00
_cell.angle_gamma   90.00
#
_symmetry.space_group_name_H-M   'P 1'
#
loop_
_entity.id
_entity.type
_entity.pdbx_description
1 polymer ?
#
loop_
_entity_poly.entity_id
_entity_poly.type
_entity_poly.pdbx_seq_one_letter_code
_entity_poly.pdbx_strand_id
1 'polypeptide(L)'
;MHMGIVPFDDDKKLSAKRIFNREALQRIQEELPQYLKEHGFDVERGNKNKERKNLSVPEYKAMREDLKKIETEKQETQAKLADTKNSLMKSSHGITKKLLVNQLC
;
A
#
# COMPACT_ATOMS: atom_id res chain seq x y z
N MET A 1 -16.40 -13.44 8.51
CA MET A 1 -17.85 -13.40 8.76
C MET A 1 -18.55 -13.17 7.44
N HIS A 2 -19.43 -14.09 7.02
CA HIS A 2 -20.28 -13.88 5.84
C HIS A 2 -21.70 -13.57 6.33
N MET A 3 -22.19 -12.37 6.02
CA MET A 3 -23.52 -11.91 6.41
C MET A 3 -24.37 -11.70 5.15
N GLY A 4 -25.50 -12.40 5.08
CA GLY A 4 -26.50 -12.21 4.02
C GLY A 4 -27.55 -11.21 4.47
N ILE A 5 -27.77 -10.17 3.65
CA ILE A 5 -28.81 -9.15 3.89
C ILE A 5 -29.90 -9.33 2.84
N VAL A 6 -31.17 -9.36 3.26
CA VAL A 6 -32.31 -9.44 2.33
C VAL A 6 -32.70 -8.01 1.92
N PRO A 7 -32.58 -7.64 0.64
CA PRO A 7 -32.73 -6.25 0.19
C PRO A 7 -34.21 -5.90 -0.07
N PHE A 8 -34.96 -5.58 0.99
CA PHE A 8 -36.30 -4.98 0.89
C PHE A 8 -36.25 -3.45 0.96
N ASP A 9 -36.91 -2.78 0.03
CA ASP A 9 -37.07 -1.32 0.07
C ASP A 9 -38.26 -0.93 0.98
N ASP A 10 -38.46 0.37 1.21
CA ASP A 10 -39.54 0.87 2.08
C ASP A 10 -40.95 0.47 1.56
N ASP A 11 -41.07 0.26 0.25
CA ASP A 11 -42.27 -0.28 -0.42
C ASP A 11 -42.41 -1.81 -0.28
N LYS A 12 -41.53 -2.47 0.49
CA LYS A 12 -41.43 -3.94 0.66
C LYS A 12 -41.13 -4.69 -0.64
N LYS A 13 -40.51 -4.06 -1.63
CA LYS A 13 -40.07 -4.70 -2.88
C LYS A 13 -38.66 -5.24 -2.72
N LEU A 14 -38.45 -6.47 -3.19
CA LEU A 14 -37.15 -7.12 -3.18
C LEU A 14 -36.29 -6.58 -4.33
N SER A 15 -35.35 -5.68 -4.04
CA SER A 15 -34.48 -5.11 -5.07
C SER A 15 -33.12 -4.68 -4.53
N ALA A 16 -32.10 -5.53 -4.76
CA ALA A 16 -30.71 -5.19 -4.45
C ALA A 16 -30.24 -3.91 -5.17
N LYS A 17 -30.69 -3.68 -6.41
CA LYS A 17 -30.32 -2.51 -7.20
C LYS A 17 -30.76 -1.19 -6.55
N ARG A 18 -31.92 -1.18 -5.88
CA ARG A 18 -32.47 0.03 -5.24
C ARG A 18 -31.74 0.36 -3.94
N ILE A 19 -31.47 -0.67 -3.15
CA ILE A 19 -30.88 -0.54 -1.80
C ILE A 19 -29.36 -0.41 -1.85
N PHE A 20 -28.69 -1.26 -2.62
CA PHE A 20 -27.23 -1.25 -2.77
C PHE A 20 -26.81 -0.46 -4.01
N ASN A 21 -27.21 0.81 -4.04
CA ASN A 21 -26.76 1.76 -5.05
C ASN A 21 -25.40 2.38 -4.66
N ARG A 22 -24.82 3.19 -5.56
CA ARG A 22 -23.51 3.82 -5.34
C ARG A 22 -23.47 4.70 -4.08
N GLU A 23 -24.52 5.46 -3.83
CA GLU A 23 -24.59 6.37 -2.68
C GLU A 23 -24.69 5.59 -1.38
N ALA A 24 -25.54 4.56 -1.33
CA ALA A 24 -25.69 3.67 -0.18
C ALA A 24 -24.36 2.98 0.17
N LEU A 25 -23.65 2.45 -0.83
CA LEU A 25 -22.32 1.85 -0.60
C LEU A 25 -21.31 2.87 -0.07
N GLN A 26 -21.34 4.12 -0.54
CA GLN A 26 -20.46 5.18 -0.03
C GLN A 26 -20.78 5.55 1.42
N ARG A 27 -22.07 5.65 1.77
CA ARG A 27 -22.54 5.90 3.14
C ARG A 27 -22.14 4.78 4.09
N ILE A 28 -22.32 3.51 3.70
CA ILE A 28 -21.89 2.36 4.51
C ILE A 28 -20.38 2.43 4.81
N GLN A 29 -19.56 2.81 3.83
CA GLN A 29 -18.11 2.95 4.03
C GLN A 29 -17.74 4.13 4.95
N GLU A 30 -18.65 5.07 5.20
CA GLU A 30 -18.48 6.23 6.09
C GLU A 30 -18.98 5.93 7.49
N GLU A 31 -20.21 5.46 7.59
CA GLU A 31 -20.94 5.27 8.84
C GLU A 31 -20.48 4.02 9.59
N LEU A 32 -20.14 2.93 8.90
CA LEU A 32 -19.76 1.68 9.58
C LEU A 32 -18.48 1.81 10.44
N PRO A 33 -17.37 2.37 9.94
CA PRO A 33 -16.20 2.60 10.79
C PRO A 33 -16.50 3.53 11.97
N GLN A 34 -17.33 4.56 11.77
CA GLN A 34 -17.71 5.47 12.85
C GLN A 34 -18.52 4.74 13.93
N TYR A 35 -19.53 3.96 13.53
CA TYR A 35 -20.32 3.14 14.44
C TYR A 35 -19.43 2.18 15.25
N LEU A 36 -18.48 1.52 14.61
CA LEU A 36 -17.54 0.61 15.29
C LEU A 36 -16.63 1.36 16.28
N LYS A 37 -16.15 2.56 15.94
CA LYS A 37 -15.38 3.40 16.87
C LYS A 37 -16.19 3.79 18.11
N GLU A 38 -17.44 4.18 17.92
CA GLU A 38 -18.36 4.52 19.02
C GLU A 38 -18.61 3.33 19.96
N HIS A 39 -18.49 2.10 19.44
CA HIS A 39 -18.62 0.86 20.22
C HIS A 39 -17.27 0.33 20.75
N GLY A 40 -16.20 1.14 20.68
CA GLY A 40 -14.91 0.83 21.30
C GLY A 40 -13.91 0.08 20.40
N PHE A 41 -14.16 -0.04 19.10
CA PHE A 41 -13.21 -0.64 18.16
C PHE A 41 -12.31 0.41 17.50
N ASP A 42 -11.00 0.23 17.54
CA ASP A 42 -10.03 1.11 16.86
C ASP A 42 -9.92 0.75 15.36
N VAL A 43 -10.86 1.25 14.55
CA VAL A 43 -10.95 0.97 13.11
C VAL A 43 -11.09 2.23 12.29
N GLU A 44 -10.29 2.38 11.23
CA GLU A 44 -10.35 3.55 10.35
C GLU A 44 -11.05 3.26 9.03
N ARG A 45 -11.57 4.32 8.39
CA ARG A 45 -12.15 4.22 7.06
C ARG A 45 -11.07 3.91 6.02
N GLY A 46 -11.38 2.98 5.11
CA GLY A 46 -10.52 2.66 3.98
C GLY A 46 -10.28 3.83 3.02
N ASN A 47 -9.18 3.78 2.28
CA ASN A 47 -8.79 4.83 1.33
C ASN A 47 -9.87 5.01 0.23
N LYS A 48 -10.26 6.25 -0.07
CA LYS A 48 -11.27 6.64 -1.07
C LYS A 48 -10.87 6.38 -2.53
N ASN A 49 -9.66 5.91 -2.80
CA ASN A 49 -9.16 5.70 -4.15
C ASN A 49 -10.04 4.74 -4.98
N LYS A 50 -10.70 5.29 -6.00
CA LYS A 50 -11.58 4.57 -6.94
C LYS A 50 -10.84 3.59 -7.86
N GLU A 51 -9.52 3.75 -8.00
CA GLU A 51 -8.68 2.93 -8.87
C GLU A 51 -8.32 1.56 -8.24
N ARG A 52 -8.60 1.37 -6.94
CA ARG A 52 -8.38 0.08 -6.28
C ARG A 52 -9.38 -0.94 -6.80
N LYS A 53 -8.88 -1.95 -7.51
CA LYS A 53 -9.68 -3.10 -7.95
C LYS A 53 -9.89 -4.07 -6.79
N ASN A 54 -11.08 -4.64 -6.71
CA ASN A 54 -11.37 -5.76 -5.82
C ASN A 54 -10.68 -7.00 -6.39
N LEU A 55 -9.58 -7.41 -5.76
CA LEU A 55 -8.87 -8.63 -6.12
C LEU A 55 -9.56 -9.83 -5.48
N SER A 56 -9.62 -10.94 -6.19
CA SER A 56 -9.97 -12.22 -5.57
C SER A 56 -8.90 -12.62 -4.55
N VAL A 57 -9.25 -13.52 -3.63
CA VAL A 57 -8.31 -14.04 -2.63
C VAL A 57 -7.03 -14.62 -3.25
N PRO A 58 -7.07 -15.48 -4.29
CA PRO A 58 -5.85 -16.00 -4.90
C PRO A 58 -5.00 -14.91 -5.57
N GLU A 59 -5.62 -13.98 -6.31
CA GLU A 59 -4.91 -12.86 -6.94
C GLU A 59 -4.24 -11.95 -5.90
N TYR A 60 -4.93 -11.68 -4.79
CA TYR A 60 -4.38 -10.89 -3.69
C TYR A 60 -3.17 -11.58 -3.04
N LYS A 61 -3.22 -12.91 -2.85
CA LYS A 61 -2.09 -13.68 -2.32
C LYS A 61 -0.87 -13.62 -3.24
N ALA A 62 -1.07 -13.84 -4.54
CA ALA A 62 -0.01 -13.73 -5.54
C ALA A 62 0.62 -12.33 -5.56
N MET A 63 -0.21 -11.28 -5.63
CA MET A 63 0.26 -9.88 -5.58
C MET A 63 1.09 -9.61 -4.32
N ARG A 64 0.66 -10.11 -3.15
CA ARG A 64 1.40 -9.92 -1.89
C ARG A 64 2.75 -10.63 -1.88
N GLU A 65 2.85 -11.81 -2.50
CA GLU A 65 4.11 -12.52 -2.62
C GLU A 65 5.07 -11.81 -3.57
N ASP A 66 4.58 -11.31 -4.70
CA ASP A 66 5.39 -10.56 -5.66
C ASP A 66 5.89 -9.24 -5.05
N LEU A 67 5.05 -8.53 -4.31
CA LEU A 67 5.46 -7.33 -3.57
C LEU A 67 6.58 -7.60 -2.58
N LYS A 68 6.54 -8.73 -1.86
CA LYS A 68 7.60 -9.11 -0.92
C LYS A 68 8.93 -9.36 -1.64
N LYS A 69 8.90 -10.05 -2.78
CA LYS A 69 10.10 -10.30 -3.60
C LYS A 69 10.72 -8.99 -4.08
N ILE A 70 9.89 -8.09 -4.59
CA ILE A 70 10.33 -6.76 -5.06
C ILE A 70 10.93 -5.95 -3.89
N GLU A 71 10.34 -6.00 -2.70
CA GLU A 71 10.92 -5.33 -1.52
C GLU A 71 12.29 -5.89 -1.13
N THR A 72 12.46 -7.22 -1.15
CA THR A 72 13.77 -7.83 -0.88
C THR A 72 14.82 -7.44 -1.91
N GLU A 73 14.48 -7.49 -3.20
CA GLU A 73 15.37 -7.07 -4.29
C GLU A 73 15.74 -5.59 -4.17
N LYS A 74 14.79 -4.74 -3.78
CA LYS A 74 15.02 -3.31 -3.56
C LYS A 74 15.99 -3.07 -2.39
N GLN A 75 15.89 -3.84 -1.31
CA GLN A 75 16.81 -3.74 -0.17
C GLN A 75 18.22 -4.18 -0.57
N GLU A 76 18.34 -5.30 -1.30
CA GLU A 76 19.63 -5.79 -1.78
C GLU A 76 20.31 -4.83 -2.76
N THR A 77 19.54 -4.25 -3.69
CA THR A 77 20.06 -3.26 -4.64
C THR A 77 20.47 -1.97 -3.93
N GLN A 78 19.73 -1.53 -2.91
CA GLN A 78 20.13 -0.39 -2.07
C GLN A 78 21.42 -0.65 -1.30
N ALA A 79 21.60 -1.85 -0.74
CA ALA A 79 22.84 -2.25 -0.07
C ALA A 79 24.04 -2.23 -1.03
N LYS A 80 23.90 -2.85 -2.21
CA LYS A 80 24.93 -2.85 -3.27
C LYS A 80 25.27 -1.44 -3.75
N LEU A 81 24.28 -0.55 -3.87
CA LEU A 81 24.49 0.86 -4.21
C LEU A 81 25.26 1.63 -3.13
N ALA A 82 24.98 1.36 -1.85
CA ALA A 82 25.71 1.97 -0.75
C ALA A 82 27.19 1.52 -0.74
N ASP A 83 27.43 0.24 -0.99
CA ASP A 83 28.79 -0.34 -1.03
C ASP A 83 29.61 0.18 -2.21
N THR A 84 29.00 0.29 -3.39
CA THR A 84 29.66 0.88 -4.57
C THR A 84 29.93 2.36 -4.37
N LYS A 85 29.00 3.13 -3.79
CA LYS A 85 29.22 4.54 -3.45
C LYS A 85 30.37 4.71 -2.47
N ASN A 86 30.45 3.87 -1.43
CA ASN A 86 31.55 3.91 -0.46
C ASN A 86 32.90 3.57 -1.11
N SER A 87 32.92 2.62 -2.02
CA SER A 87 34.12 2.23 -2.78
C SER A 87 34.60 3.35 -3.72
N LEU A 88 33.66 4.04 -4.38
CA LEU A 88 33.95 5.23 -5.21
C LEU A 88 34.43 6.43 -4.39
N MET A 89 33.89 6.63 -3.18
CA MET A 89 34.36 7.69 -2.28
C MET A 89 35.81 7.46 -1.84
N LYS A 90 36.18 6.21 -1.57
CA LYS A 90 37.55 5.82 -1.19
C LYS A 90 38.53 5.99 -2.34
N SER A 91 38.14 5.64 -3.57
CA SER A 91 39.00 5.86 -4.76
C SER A 91 39.13 7.34 -5.11
N SER A 92 38.07 8.13 -4.97
CA SER A 92 38.09 9.60 -5.07
C SER A 92 39.07 10.23 -4.07
N HIS A 93 39.04 9.81 -2.79
CA HIS A 93 39.98 10.28 -1.76
C HIS A 93 41.44 9.89 -2.04
N GLY A 94 41.66 8.75 -2.69
CA GLY A 94 42.99 8.31 -3.13
C GLY A 94 43.56 9.15 -4.27
N ILE A 95 42.70 9.56 -5.21
CA ILE A 95 43.08 10.40 -6.35
C ILE A 95 43.42 11.83 -5.89
N THR A 96 42.61 12.42 -5.00
CA THR A 96 42.87 13.78 -4.48
C THR A 96 44.16 13.85 -3.66
N LYS A 97 44.48 12.81 -2.87
CA LYS A 97 45.76 12.72 -2.15
C LYS A 97 46.97 12.61 -3.08
N LYS A 98 46.88 11.81 -4.16
CA LYS A 98 47.96 11.69 -5.15
C LYS A 98 48.21 12.99 -5.92
N LEU A 99 47.14 13.73 -6.25
CA LEU A 99 47.25 15.01 -6.96
C LEU A 99 47.97 16.06 -6.10
N LEU A 100 47.63 16.13 -4.80
CA LEU A 100 48.22 17.07 -3.85
C LEU A 100 49.72 16.82 -3.62
N VAL A 101 50.16 15.56 -3.59
CA VAL A 101 51.58 15.20 -3.42
C VAL A 101 52.41 15.55 -4.67
N ASN A 102 51.85 15.40 -5.87
CA ASN A 102 52.54 15.76 -7.12
C ASN A 102 52.64 17.28 -7.36
N GLN A 103 51.91 18.09 -6.60
CA GLN A 103 51.91 19.55 -6.71
C GLN A 103 52.83 20.22 -5.67
N LEU A 104 53.42 19.42 -4.77
CA LEU A 104 54.34 19.83 -3.70
C LEU A 104 55.81 19.41 -3.94
N CYS A 105 56.09 18.72 -5.06
CA CYS A 105 57.43 18.47 -5.59
C CYS A 105 57.67 19.39 -6.80
#